data_AF-A0A7J2HUG2-F1
#
_entry.id   AF-A0A7J2HUG2-F1
#
_cell.length_a   1.000
_cell.length_b   1.000
_cell.length_c   1.000
_cell.angle_alpha   90.00
_cell.angle_beta   90.00
_cell.angle_gamma   90.00
#
_symmetry.space_group_name_H-M   'P 1'
#
loop_
_entity.id
_entity.type
_entity.pdbx_description
1 polymer ?
#
loop_
_entity_poly.entity_id
_entity_poly.type
_entity_poly.pdbx_seq_one_letter_code
_entity_poly.pdbx_strand_id
1 'polypeptide(L)'
;RRIPETEPNLSEKVSRLKSLGRLDILTARPRGTEKYTLKWLEAHRIPYDDYVWIESSRLKASLDYDVFIDDSPLIVDGCVIRRRLLLLYDRPWNRRVPEGRHVRRIKSLDEAYHILAELVREA
;
A
#
# COMPACT_ATOMS: atom_id res chain seq x y z
N ARG A 1 0.39 -23.49 -8.53
CA ARG A 1 -0.08 -23.22 -7.14
C ARG A 1 -0.79 -21.86 -7.14
N ARG A 2 -2.03 -21.77 -6.64
CA ARG A 2 -2.76 -20.49 -6.51
C ARG A 2 -2.21 -19.75 -5.30
N ILE A 3 -1.78 -18.51 -5.48
CA ILE A 3 -1.37 -17.63 -4.38
C ILE A 3 -2.67 -17.04 -3.79
N PRO A 4 -2.98 -17.23 -2.51
CA PRO A 4 -4.19 -16.66 -1.91
C PRO A 4 -4.08 -15.14 -1.77
N GLU A 5 -5.23 -14.49 -1.61
CA GLU A 5 -5.29 -13.10 -1.16
C GLU A 5 -4.71 -12.95 0.26
N THR A 6 -4.23 -11.75 0.59
CA THR A 6 -3.72 -11.44 1.93
C THR A 6 -4.83 -11.30 2.96
N GLU A 7 -6.04 -10.99 2.50
CA GLU A 7 -7.27 -10.84 3.28
C GLU A 7 -8.45 -11.35 2.46
N PRO A 8 -9.54 -11.82 3.08
CA PRO A 8 -10.78 -12.10 2.34
C PRO A 8 -11.36 -10.81 1.75
N ASN A 9 -12.06 -10.94 0.62
CA ASN A 9 -12.75 -9.85 -0.07
C ASN A 9 -11.80 -8.72 -0.50
N LEU A 10 -10.56 -9.06 -0.90
CA LEU A 10 -9.54 -8.06 -1.18
C LEU A 10 -9.97 -7.05 -2.26
N SER A 11 -10.60 -7.53 -3.34
CA SER A 11 -11.12 -6.68 -4.43
C SER A 11 -12.11 -5.62 -3.92
N GLU A 12 -13.02 -5.99 -3.03
CA GLU A 12 -14.00 -5.07 -2.44
C GLU A 12 -13.32 -4.01 -1.56
N LYS A 13 -12.38 -4.44 -0.72
CA LYS A 13 -11.62 -3.52 0.15
C LYS A 13 -10.79 -2.52 -0.65
N VAL A 14 -10.12 -2.99 -1.71
CA VAL A 14 -9.38 -2.10 -2.62
C VAL A 14 -10.34 -1.18 -3.39
N SER A 15 -11.54 -1.65 -3.77
CA SER A 15 -12.57 -0.79 -4.38
C SER A 15 -12.97 0.37 -3.47
N ARG A 16 -13.15 0.10 -2.17
CA ARG A 16 -13.46 1.13 -1.16
C ARG A 16 -12.31 2.12 -0.97
N LEU A 17 -11.06 1.66 -0.99
CA LEU A 17 -9.91 2.57 -0.96
C LEU A 17 -9.86 3.45 -2.21
N LYS A 18 -10.08 2.86 -3.39
CA LYS A 18 -10.14 3.58 -4.67
C LYS A 18 -11.28 4.61 -4.72
N SER A 19 -12.39 4.42 -3.99
CA SER A 19 -13.44 5.45 -3.94
C SER A 19 -13.03 6.72 -3.20
N LEU A 20 -11.90 6.72 -2.49
CA LEU A 20 -11.36 7.88 -1.78
C LEU A 20 -10.38 8.71 -2.65
N GLY A 21 -9.98 8.22 -3.82
CA GLY A 21 -9.04 8.91 -4.70
C GLY A 21 -8.32 7.99 -5.69
N ARG A 22 -7.27 8.49 -6.34
CA ARG A 22 -6.43 7.69 -7.23
C ARG A 22 -5.72 6.58 -6.43
N LEU A 23 -5.74 5.36 -6.94
CA LEU A 23 -5.10 4.19 -6.33
C LEU A 23 -4.23 3.47 -7.35
N ASP A 24 -2.91 3.54 -7.14
CA ASP A 24 -1.92 2.83 -7.96
C ASP A 24 -1.33 1.63 -7.20
N ILE A 25 -1.02 0.55 -7.92
CA ILE A 25 -0.24 -0.57 -7.38
C ILE A 25 1.25 -0.25 -7.55
N LEU A 26 1.91 0.16 -6.47
CA LEU A 26 3.33 0.52 -6.47
C LEU A 26 4.23 -0.62 -5.94
N THR A 27 5.16 -1.11 -6.75
CA THR A 27 6.00 -2.25 -6.40
C THR A 27 7.48 -2.07 -6.74
N ALA A 28 8.34 -2.72 -5.97
CA ALA A 28 9.78 -2.85 -6.22
C ALA A 28 10.24 -4.31 -6.30
N ARG A 29 9.31 -5.21 -6.68
CA ARG A 29 9.60 -6.63 -6.87
C ARG A 29 10.52 -6.84 -8.07
N PRO A 30 11.30 -7.95 -8.13
CA PRO A 30 12.13 -8.23 -9.30
C PRO A 30 11.32 -8.16 -10.59
N ARG A 31 11.80 -7.39 -11.58
CA ARG A 31 11.06 -7.10 -12.82
C ARG A 31 10.58 -8.36 -13.55
N GLY A 32 11.36 -9.44 -13.51
CA GLY A 32 10.98 -10.74 -14.09
C GLY A 32 9.72 -11.39 -13.50
N THR A 33 9.22 -10.88 -12.35
CA THR A 33 8.01 -11.38 -11.69
C THR A 33 6.73 -10.61 -12.04
N GLU A 34 6.85 -9.47 -12.72
CA GLU A 34 5.75 -8.55 -13.04
C GLU A 34 4.56 -9.25 -13.71
N LYS A 35 4.83 -10.05 -14.75
CA LYS A 35 3.79 -10.79 -15.48
C LYS A 35 2.93 -11.70 -14.59
N TYR A 36 3.48 -12.22 -13.49
CA TYR A 36 2.74 -13.07 -12.57
C TYR A 36 1.88 -12.23 -11.62
N THR A 37 2.38 -11.06 -11.20
CA THR A 37 1.60 -10.11 -10.41
C THR A 37 0.41 -9.57 -11.19
N LEU A 38 0.60 -9.15 -12.45
CA LEU A 38 -0.50 -8.64 -13.29
C LEU A 38 -1.58 -9.70 -13.51
N LYS A 39 -1.20 -10.94 -13.84
CA LYS A 39 -2.15 -12.07 -13.94
C LYS A 39 -2.88 -12.34 -12.64
N TRP A 40 -2.21 -12.19 -11.50
CA TRP A 40 -2.83 -12.40 -10.19
C TRP A 40 -3.84 -11.29 -9.88
N LEU A 41 -3.52 -10.03 -10.16
CA LEU A 41 -4.42 -8.89 -9.99
C LEU A 41 -5.68 -9.04 -10.87
N GLU A 42 -5.50 -9.43 -12.13
CA GLU A 42 -6.59 -9.70 -13.07
C GLU A 42 -7.49 -10.84 -12.58
N ALA A 43 -6.91 -11.97 -12.19
CA ALA A 43 -7.66 -13.13 -11.71
C ALA A 43 -8.50 -12.86 -10.45
N HIS A 44 -8.05 -11.93 -9.59
CA HIS A 44 -8.78 -11.51 -8.39
C HIS A 44 -9.57 -10.22 -8.60
N ARG A 45 -9.61 -9.68 -9.82
CA ARG A 45 -10.34 -8.45 -10.18
C ARG A 45 -10.01 -7.29 -9.24
N ILE A 46 -8.74 -7.09 -8.93
CA ILE A 46 -8.31 -5.97 -8.07
C ILE A 46 -8.38 -4.68 -8.89
N PRO A 47 -9.17 -3.66 -8.47
CA PRO A 47 -9.24 -2.40 -9.19
C PRO A 47 -8.07 -1.49 -8.80
N TYR A 48 -7.45 -0.85 -9.79
CA TYR A 48 -6.40 0.15 -9.63
C TYR A 48 -6.37 1.07 -10.86
N ASP A 49 -5.77 2.25 -10.74
CA ASP A 49 -5.58 3.20 -11.85
C ASP A 49 -4.34 2.87 -12.67
N ASP A 50 -3.20 2.62 -12.00
CA ASP A 50 -1.96 2.25 -12.68
C ASP A 50 -1.14 1.21 -11.90
N TYR A 51 -0.27 0.49 -12.62
CA TYR A 51 0.74 -0.39 -12.07
C TYR A 51 2.11 0.27 -12.20
N VAL A 52 2.66 0.72 -11.08
CA VAL A 52 3.92 1.45 -11.05
C VAL A 52 5.01 0.55 -10.51
N TRP A 53 6.02 0.28 -11.35
CA TRP A 53 7.21 -0.45 -10.96
C TRP A 53 8.37 0.52 -10.72
N ILE A 54 9.12 0.30 -9.65
CA ILE A 54 10.35 1.03 -9.33
C ILE A 54 11.46 0.05 -8.96
N GLU A 55 12.72 0.46 -9.12
CA GLU A 55 13.88 -0.40 -8.86
C GLU A 55 14.10 -0.74 -7.38
N SER A 56 13.59 0.07 -6.45
CA SER A 56 13.85 -0.09 -5.02
C SER A 56 12.72 0.45 -4.13
N SER A 57 12.37 -0.30 -3.07
CA SER A 57 11.40 0.15 -2.07
C SER A 57 11.79 1.47 -1.40
N ARG A 58 13.09 1.76 -1.29
CA ARG A 58 13.60 3.00 -0.68
C ARG A 58 13.27 4.25 -1.49
N LEU A 59 13.01 4.09 -2.79
CA LEU A 59 12.66 5.17 -3.70
C LEU A 59 11.15 5.42 -3.77
N LYS A 60 10.31 4.54 -3.24
CA LYS A 60 8.85 4.71 -3.29
C LYS A 60 8.40 6.05 -2.72
N ALA A 61 8.96 6.45 -1.59
CA ALA A 61 8.61 7.71 -0.92
C ALA A 61 8.99 8.98 -1.71
N SER A 62 9.83 8.90 -2.76
CA SER A 62 10.12 10.05 -3.62
C SER A 62 9.08 10.25 -4.73
N LEU A 63 8.16 9.31 -4.93
CA LEU A 63 7.02 9.48 -5.81
C LEU A 63 5.98 10.39 -5.16
N ASP A 64 5.17 11.05 -5.99
CA ASP A 64 4.18 12.03 -5.53
C ASP A 64 2.86 11.35 -5.15
N TYR A 65 2.89 10.63 -4.03
CA TYR A 65 1.70 10.08 -3.38
C TYR A 65 1.53 10.70 -1.99
N ASP A 66 0.29 10.99 -1.62
CA ASP A 66 -0.05 11.48 -0.28
C ASP A 66 0.10 10.39 0.79
N VAL A 67 -0.27 9.16 0.42
CA VAL A 67 -0.35 8.00 1.30
C VAL A 67 0.29 6.78 0.65
N PHE A 68 1.04 6.02 1.44
CA PHE A 68 1.53 4.69 1.10
C PHE A 68 0.90 3.64 2.01
N ILE A 69 0.45 2.52 1.45
CA ILE A 69 0.10 1.29 2.19
C ILE A 69 1.16 0.23 1.82
N ASP A 70 2.05 -0.08 2.75
CA ASP A 70 3.17 -1.00 2.49
C ASP A 70 3.57 -1.70 3.79
N ASP A 71 4.12 -2.91 3.71
CA ASP A 71 4.62 -3.66 4.87
C ASP A 71 6.14 -3.56 5.04
N SER A 72 6.84 -2.95 4.07
CA SER A 72 8.28 -2.85 4.06
C SER A 72 8.76 -1.76 5.02
N PRO A 73 9.60 -2.09 6.02
CA PRO A 73 10.22 -1.07 6.86
C PRO A 73 11.19 -0.16 6.07
N LEU A 74 11.56 -0.53 4.84
CA LEU A 74 12.52 0.21 4.01
C LEU A 74 12.00 1.55 3.50
N ILE A 75 10.68 1.77 3.51
CA ILE A 75 10.05 3.02 3.05
C ILE A 75 9.88 4.05 4.18
N VAL A 76 9.99 3.60 5.44
CA VAL A 76 9.64 4.39 6.64
C VAL A 76 10.38 5.73 6.70
N ASP A 77 11.72 5.71 6.64
CA ASP A 77 12.53 6.93 6.72
C ASP A 77 12.19 7.89 5.58
N GLY A 78 11.97 7.35 4.38
CA GLY A 78 11.59 8.12 3.21
C GLY A 78 10.26 8.86 3.41
N CYS A 79 9.25 8.19 3.94
CA CYS A 79 7.95 8.77 4.25
C CYS A 79 8.05 9.84 5.35
N VAL A 80 8.80 9.57 6.42
CA VAL A 80 8.98 10.52 7.53
C VAL A 80 9.68 11.79 7.06
N ILE A 81 10.80 11.67 6.34
CA ILE A 81 11.58 12.81 5.83
C ILE A 81 10.75 13.66 4.87
N ARG A 82 9.96 13.02 4.00
CA ARG A 82 9.15 13.69 2.98
C ARG A 82 7.74 14.04 3.45
N ARG A 83 7.43 13.78 4.73
CA ARG A 83 6.13 14.07 5.35
C ARG A 83 4.95 13.42 4.62
N ARG A 84 5.17 12.22 4.07
CA ARG A 84 4.13 11.38 3.45
C ARG A 84 3.55 10.44 4.49
N LEU A 85 2.25 10.18 4.46
CA LEU A 85 1.63 9.24 5.41
C LEU A 85 1.93 7.80 4.97
N LEU A 86 2.54 7.01 5.86
CA LEU A 86 2.67 5.57 5.71
C LEU A 86 1.65 4.87 6.61
N LEU A 87 0.73 4.12 6.01
CA LEU A 87 -0.05 3.11 6.69
C LEU A 87 0.74 1.79 6.63
N LEU A 88 1.55 1.55 7.67
CA LEU A 88 2.43 0.40 7.77
C LEU A 88 1.61 -0.86 8.06
N TYR A 89 1.48 -1.74 7.08
CA TYR A 89 0.71 -2.97 7.24
C TYR A 89 1.45 -3.93 8.20
N ASP A 90 0.83 -4.32 9.32
CA ASP A 90 1.46 -5.14 10.36
C ASP A 90 1.92 -6.50 9.83
N ARG A 91 3.22 -6.75 9.98
CA ARG A 91 3.88 -8.01 9.66
C ARG A 91 4.98 -8.29 10.68
N PRO A 92 5.33 -9.56 10.95
CA PRO A 92 6.33 -9.91 11.96
C PRO A 92 7.66 -9.14 11.84
N TRP A 93 8.11 -8.88 10.61
CA TRP A 93 9.38 -8.20 10.33
C TRP A 93 9.39 -6.69 10.58
N ASN A 94 8.22 -6.03 10.68
CA ASN A 94 8.14 -4.57 10.84
C ASN A 94 7.64 -4.13 12.22
N ARG A 95 7.45 -5.06 13.17
CA ARG A 95 6.92 -4.79 14.52
C ARG A 95 7.80 -3.87 15.38
N ARG A 96 9.09 -3.74 15.06
CA ARG A 96 10.01 -2.83 15.76
C ARG A 96 9.94 -1.39 15.25
N VAL A 97 9.22 -1.13 14.16
CA VAL A 97 9.03 0.22 13.64
C VAL A 97 8.05 0.98 14.57
N PRO A 98 8.47 2.11 15.18
CA PRO A 98 7.59 2.91 16.01
C PRO A 98 6.55 3.64 15.15
N GLU A 99 5.35 3.79 15.69
CA GLU A 99 4.34 4.67 15.11
C GLU A 99 4.65 6.14 15.42
N GLY A 100 4.07 7.04 14.62
CA GLY A 100 4.24 8.48 14.77
C GLY A 100 3.36 9.25 13.79
N ARG A 101 3.58 10.56 13.69
CA ARG A 101 2.74 11.45 12.85
C ARG A 101 2.60 10.99 11.39
N HIS A 102 3.66 10.45 10.81
CA HIS A 102 3.69 10.03 9.40
C HIS A 102 3.72 8.50 9.23
N VAL A 103 3.61 7.72 10.32
CA VAL A 103 3.65 6.26 10.28
C VAL A 103 2.58 5.72 11.23
N ARG A 104 1.51 5.16 10.69
CA ARG A 104 0.44 4.54 11.46
C ARG A 104 0.36 3.07 11.10
N ARG A 105 0.26 2.19 12.10
CA ARG A 105 0.17 0.75 11.86
C ARG A 105 -1.27 0.37 11.57
N ILE A 106 -1.47 -0.51 10.59
CA ILE A 106 -2.78 -1.09 10.25
C ILE A 106 -2.69 -2.60 10.23
N LYS A 107 -3.78 -3.31 10.55
CA LYS A 107 -3.86 -4.77 10.48
C LYS A 107 -4.69 -5.27 9.29
N SER A 108 -5.44 -4.38 8.65
CA SER A 108 -6.31 -4.67 7.50
C SER A 108 -6.48 -3.46 6.59
N LEU A 109 -6.90 -3.71 5.35
CA LEU A 109 -7.33 -2.63 4.45
C LEU A 109 -8.63 -1.94 4.91
N ASP A 110 -9.44 -2.57 5.78
CA ASP A 110 -10.57 -1.88 6.41
C ASP A 110 -10.11 -0.79 7.37
N GLU A 111 -9.11 -1.07 8.21
CA GLU A 111 -8.50 -0.05 9.08
C GLU A 111 -7.89 1.08 8.25
N ALA A 112 -7.23 0.74 7.12
CA ALA A 112 -6.73 1.74 6.19
C ALA A 112 -7.85 2.64 5.66
N TYR A 113 -8.95 2.05 5.21
CA TYR A 113 -10.09 2.80 4.70
C TYR A 113 -10.68 3.73 5.76
N HIS A 114 -10.85 3.28 6.99
CA HIS A 114 -11.41 4.12 8.06
C HIS A 114 -10.54 5.35 8.35
N ILE A 115 -9.22 5.16 8.46
CA ILE A 115 -8.26 6.25 8.65
C ILE A 115 -8.32 7.25 7.48
N LEU A 116 -8.32 6.75 6.24
CA LEU A 116 -8.32 7.62 5.07
C LEU A 116 -9.65 8.35 4.86
N ALA A 117 -10.77 7.70 5.13
CA ALA A 117 -12.09 8.31 5.05
C ALA A 117 -12.27 9.42 6.09
N GLU A 118 -11.63 9.33 7.26
CA GLU A 118 -11.56 10.42 8.24
C GLU A 118 -10.76 11.60 7.68
N LEU A 119 -9.55 11.36 7.17
CA LEU A 119 -8.69 12.41 6.61
C LEU A 119 -9.35 13.15 5.44
N VAL A 120 -10.05 12.44 4.55
CA VAL A 120 -10.77 13.04 3.42
C VAL A 120 -11.94 13.93 3.89
N ARG A 121 -12.58 13.62 5.03
CA ARG A 121 -13.66 14.47 5.58
C ARG A 121 -13.14 15.74 6.25
N GLU A 122 -11.88 15.73 6.69
CA GLU A 122 -11.23 16.85 7.38
C GLU A 122 -10.47 17.80 6.44
N ALA A 123 -10.30 17.41 5.17
CA ALA A 123 -9.63 18.17 4.11
C ALA A 123 -10.57 19.14 3.39
#